data_AF-I7GFR5-F1
#
_entry.id   AF-I7GFR5-F1
#
_cell.length_a   1.000
_cell.length_b   1.000
_cell.length_c   1.000
_cell.angle_alpha   90.00
_cell.angle_beta   90.00
_cell.angle_gamma   90.00
#
_symmetry.space_group_name_H-M   'P 1'
#
loop_
_entity.id
_entity.type
_entity.pdbx_description
1 polymer ?
#
loop_
_entity_poly.entity_id
_entity_poly.type
_entity_poly.pdbx_seq_one_letter_code
_entity_poly.pdbx_strand_id
1 'polypeptide(L)'
;MRRDRDRETAPCTRRRGCAAGARRQAMDGDRRHDRRRTPAHRRHDRRTGGGVRGLRPCHRDGGTRTRAVQRMDVEPAVAEHDPQHPIQHREPGPPNRPHRHASAAGRSARAGRRRARVRARARMSAALPGVEVVTYDGLPAASGGAHALRVKRPRPAWQAVQSFAHACVDPVADPTLTLHLWKGGPPDVSESLREFASTNLGGPRTQSRTSTEWRVRVDAVDGVLGALEDAGATAVTEHGHPLASLVWDAEVRILDAQTREPYEGVCPEAFGRFAVDGYGRLLGASGMRASIGTTASSLSLWFSLPGDERLADAVRHLQQHLPVRMSAKHWRRWRLTGDRSSYRSTKIPSPLMG
;
A
#
# COMPACT_ATOMS: atom_id res chain seq x y z
N MET A 1 -32.89 -13.49 63.39
CA MET A 1 -32.01 -14.58 63.88
C MET A 1 -31.25 -15.08 62.65
N ARG A 2 -29.91 -15.03 62.56
CA ARG A 2 -28.85 -15.72 63.32
C ARG A 2 -28.88 -17.26 63.20
N ARG A 3 -28.11 -17.77 62.22
CA ARG A 3 -27.18 -18.94 62.20
C ARG A 3 -26.66 -19.03 60.74
N ASP A 4 -25.37 -19.20 60.40
CA ASP A 4 -24.33 -20.17 60.84
C ASP A 4 -24.73 -21.63 60.49
N ARG A 5 -23.93 -22.57 59.97
CA ARG A 5 -22.54 -22.73 59.45
C ARG A 5 -22.50 -24.09 58.68
N ASP A 6 -21.51 -24.53 57.91
CA ASP A 6 -20.21 -24.05 57.34
C ASP A 6 -20.03 -24.85 55.99
N ARG A 7 -19.03 -24.76 55.09
CA ARG A 7 -17.58 -24.40 55.08
C ARG A 7 -16.60 -25.51 55.50
N GLU A 8 -16.48 -26.58 54.71
CA GLU A 8 -15.42 -27.60 54.84
C GLU A 8 -14.52 -27.70 53.59
N THR A 9 -13.34 -28.34 53.70
CA THR A 9 -12.17 -28.05 52.85
C THR A 9 -11.30 -29.25 52.43
N ALA A 10 -11.00 -29.32 51.14
CA ALA A 10 -9.85 -30.04 50.53
C ALA A 10 -9.87 -31.59 50.70
N PRO A 11 -8.94 -32.41 50.12
CA PRO A 11 -7.49 -32.21 50.04
C PRO A 11 -6.88 -32.27 48.62
N CYS A 12 -5.56 -32.06 48.54
CA CYS A 12 -4.75 -32.13 47.31
C CYS A 12 -4.04 -33.49 47.17
N THR A 13 -3.92 -34.03 45.95
CA THR A 13 -2.96 -35.11 45.64
C THR A 13 -2.11 -34.78 44.40
N ARG A 14 -0.79 -34.94 44.53
CA ARG A 14 0.17 -34.89 43.41
C ARG A 14 0.30 -36.27 42.78
N ARG A 15 0.53 -36.35 41.47
CA ARG A 15 1.42 -37.36 40.88
C ARG A 15 2.32 -36.77 39.79
N ARG A 16 3.56 -37.26 39.73
CA ARG A 16 4.54 -37.00 38.66
C ARG A 16 4.46 -38.13 37.63
N GLY A 17 4.85 -37.86 36.39
CA GLY A 17 5.07 -38.87 35.37
C GLY A 17 6.05 -38.36 34.31
N CYS A 18 7.32 -38.75 34.43
CA CYS A 18 8.32 -38.56 33.38
C CYS A 18 8.54 -39.91 32.69
N ALA A 19 8.59 -39.93 31.36
CA ALA A 19 9.02 -41.09 30.60
C ALA A 19 9.89 -40.63 29.42
N ALA A 20 11.12 -41.11 29.34
CA ALA A 20 11.99 -40.98 28.18
C ALA A 20 12.08 -42.35 27.49
N GLY A 21 12.05 -42.37 26.16
CA GLY A 21 12.18 -43.58 25.36
C GLY A 21 12.98 -43.29 24.09
N ALA A 22 13.96 -44.12 23.79
CA ALA A 22 14.90 -43.94 22.67
C ALA A 22 15.37 -45.29 22.13
N ARG A 23 16.14 -45.25 21.02
CA ARG A 23 16.62 -46.35 20.15
C ARG A 23 15.62 -46.64 19.02
N ARG A 24 15.98 -46.48 17.73
CA ARG A 24 17.08 -47.06 16.91
C ARG A 24 16.83 -48.52 16.52
N GLN A 25 16.72 -48.75 15.20
CA GLN A 25 17.53 -49.73 14.46
C GLN A 25 17.52 -49.41 12.96
N ALA A 26 18.42 -50.03 12.20
CA ALA A 26 18.58 -49.88 10.75
C ALA A 26 19.17 -51.18 10.17
N MET A 27 18.88 -51.45 8.89
CA MET A 27 19.55 -52.34 7.91
C MET A 27 19.05 -51.83 6.54
N ASP A 28 19.86 -51.51 5.52
CA ASP A 28 20.76 -52.34 4.71
C ASP A 28 20.06 -53.37 3.81
N GLY A 29 20.45 -53.37 2.52
CA GLY A 29 19.76 -54.10 1.45
C GLY A 29 20.29 -53.84 0.03
N ASP A 30 21.62 -53.95 -0.17
CA ASP A 30 22.26 -53.83 -1.49
C ASP A 30 21.87 -54.97 -2.45
N ARG A 31 21.66 -54.66 -3.74
CA ARG A 31 22.08 -55.54 -4.85
C ARG A 31 22.19 -54.84 -6.21
N ARG A 32 23.36 -55.03 -6.83
CA ARG A 32 23.80 -54.52 -8.15
C ARG A 32 23.52 -55.51 -9.30
N HIS A 33 23.90 -55.04 -10.50
CA HIS A 33 24.23 -55.76 -11.76
C HIS A 33 23.07 -56.07 -12.72
N ASP A 34 23.23 -56.07 -14.06
CA ASP A 34 24.27 -55.64 -15.04
C ASP A 34 23.59 -55.72 -16.44
N ARG A 35 23.75 -54.82 -17.44
CA ARG A 35 24.84 -54.86 -18.43
C ARG A 35 24.91 -53.70 -19.42
N ARG A 36 26.15 -53.38 -19.76
CA ARG A 36 26.68 -52.64 -20.93
C ARG A 36 26.04 -53.05 -22.27
N ARG A 37 25.89 -52.10 -23.22
CA ARG A 37 26.42 -52.20 -24.61
C ARG A 37 26.27 -50.90 -25.45
N THR A 38 27.41 -50.44 -25.95
CA THR A 38 27.65 -49.53 -27.10
C THR A 38 28.78 -50.18 -27.94
N PRO A 39 29.20 -49.67 -29.12
CA PRO A 39 28.64 -48.63 -30.02
C PRO A 39 28.50 -49.12 -31.49
N ALA A 40 28.10 -48.27 -32.44
CA ALA A 40 28.64 -48.27 -33.83
C ALA A 40 28.30 -47.01 -34.64
N HIS A 41 29.20 -46.66 -35.57
CA HIS A 41 29.17 -45.53 -36.51
C HIS A 41 28.04 -45.52 -37.55
N ARG A 42 27.73 -44.31 -38.07
CA ARG A 42 28.09 -43.97 -39.48
C ARG A 42 28.25 -42.46 -39.71
N ARG A 43 29.04 -42.10 -40.72
CA ARG A 43 29.29 -40.74 -41.26
C ARG A 43 28.76 -40.66 -42.71
N HIS A 44 28.75 -39.43 -43.24
CA HIS A 44 28.60 -38.97 -44.64
C HIS A 44 27.25 -38.35 -45.00
N ASP A 45 27.16 -37.40 -45.95
CA ASP A 45 28.08 -36.33 -46.39
C ASP A 45 27.37 -35.47 -47.46
N ARG A 46 27.99 -34.35 -47.90
CA ARG A 46 27.57 -33.45 -49.01
C ARG A 46 26.25 -32.69 -48.75
N ARG A 47 26.06 -31.39 -49.03
CA ARG A 47 26.59 -30.36 -49.96
C ARG A 47 25.65 -30.04 -51.14
N THR A 48 25.54 -28.73 -51.39
CA THR A 48 25.23 -28.03 -52.66
C THR A 48 23.86 -28.23 -53.33
N GLY A 49 23.29 -27.12 -53.79
CA GLY A 49 22.17 -27.07 -54.76
C GLY A 49 21.14 -26.01 -54.39
N GLY A 50 21.14 -24.87 -55.07
CA GLY A 50 20.16 -23.80 -54.84
C GLY A 50 19.20 -23.62 -56.02
N GLY A 51 18.21 -22.73 -55.86
CA GLY A 51 17.66 -22.00 -57.00
C GLY A 51 16.13 -21.94 -57.18
N VAL A 52 15.67 -20.69 -57.37
CA VAL A 52 14.69 -20.30 -58.40
C VAL A 52 13.20 -20.68 -58.22
N ARG A 53 12.42 -19.64 -57.87
CA ARG A 53 11.04 -19.31 -58.29
C ARG A 53 9.92 -20.35 -58.16
N GLY A 54 8.95 -20.01 -57.31
CA GLY A 54 7.63 -19.56 -57.83
C GLY A 54 6.40 -20.39 -57.47
N LEU A 55 5.39 -19.71 -56.91
CA LEU A 55 4.00 -19.61 -57.42
C LEU A 55 3.12 -18.77 -56.46
N ARG A 56 2.11 -18.07 -57.01
CA ARG A 56 0.94 -17.55 -56.26
C ARG A 56 -0.17 -18.62 -56.31
N PRO A 57 -1.05 -18.73 -55.29
CA PRO A 57 -2.29 -17.93 -55.21
C PRO A 57 -2.54 -17.39 -53.78
N CYS A 58 -3.63 -16.71 -53.38
CA CYS A 58 -4.55 -15.70 -53.95
C CYS A 58 -5.43 -15.20 -52.77
N HIS A 59 -6.05 -14.00 -52.88
CA HIS A 59 -7.12 -13.44 -52.02
C HIS A 59 -7.02 -13.54 -50.48
N ARG A 60 -7.11 -12.37 -49.80
CA ARG A 60 -8.38 -11.94 -49.18
C ARG A 60 -8.40 -10.43 -48.86
N ASP A 61 -9.23 -9.67 -49.57
CA ASP A 61 -9.65 -8.32 -49.17
C ASP A 61 -10.79 -8.40 -48.14
N GLY A 62 -10.98 -7.38 -47.29
CA GLY A 62 -12.04 -7.46 -46.26
C GLY A 62 -12.20 -6.38 -45.20
N GLY A 63 -12.05 -5.09 -45.52
CA GLY A 63 -12.79 -3.99 -44.86
C GLY A 63 -12.66 -3.76 -43.34
N THR A 64 -11.74 -2.89 -42.94
CA THR A 64 -11.78 -2.21 -41.64
C THR A 64 -12.90 -1.15 -41.59
N ARG A 65 -13.99 -1.44 -40.87
CA ARG A 65 -15.06 -0.45 -40.61
C ARG A 65 -14.71 0.46 -39.43
N THR A 66 -14.21 1.67 -39.71
CA THR A 66 -14.11 2.76 -38.72
C THR A 66 -15.51 3.25 -38.36
N ARG A 67 -15.98 3.01 -37.12
CA ARG A 67 -17.20 3.64 -36.62
C ARG A 67 -16.86 5.04 -36.11
N ALA A 68 -17.40 6.07 -36.77
CA ALA A 68 -17.43 7.42 -36.21
C ALA A 68 -18.34 7.42 -34.97
N VAL A 69 -17.90 8.09 -33.90
CA VAL A 69 -18.76 8.42 -32.76
C VAL A 69 -19.30 9.83 -33.02
N GLN A 70 -20.62 9.95 -33.15
CA GLN A 70 -21.27 11.25 -33.22
C GLN A 70 -21.03 11.99 -31.90
N ARG A 71 -20.52 13.22 -31.97
CA ARG A 71 -20.74 14.18 -30.90
C ARG A 71 -22.23 14.53 -30.93
N MET A 72 -22.90 14.45 -29.80
CA MET A 72 -24.13 15.20 -29.60
C MET A 72 -23.75 16.50 -28.92
N ASP A 73 -24.10 17.62 -29.54
CA ASP A 73 -23.97 18.92 -28.93
C ASP A 73 -25.00 19.07 -27.81
N VAL A 74 -24.60 19.71 -26.72
CA VAL A 74 -25.47 20.04 -25.59
C VAL A 74 -25.32 21.54 -25.34
N GLU A 75 -26.39 22.28 -25.56
CA GLU A 75 -26.42 23.72 -25.33
C GLU A 75 -26.28 24.03 -23.83
N PRO A 76 -25.40 24.95 -23.42
CA PRO A 76 -25.47 25.54 -22.10
C PRO A 76 -26.60 26.58 -22.06
N ALA A 77 -27.50 26.46 -21.07
CA ALA A 77 -28.63 27.37 -20.93
C ALA A 77 -28.18 28.83 -20.71
N VAL A 78 -28.83 29.75 -21.40
CA VAL A 78 -28.64 31.20 -21.24
C VAL A 78 -29.31 31.67 -19.95
N ALA A 79 -28.63 32.52 -19.19
CA ALA A 79 -29.21 33.30 -18.10
C ALA A 79 -28.72 34.76 -18.23
N GLU A 80 -29.60 35.63 -18.71
CA GLU A 80 -29.30 37.05 -18.93
C GLU A 80 -29.31 37.81 -17.60
N HIS A 81 -28.25 38.58 -17.31
CA HIS A 81 -28.29 39.67 -16.32
C HIS A 81 -27.20 40.73 -16.59
N ASP A 82 -27.66 41.88 -17.09
CA ASP A 82 -27.01 43.19 -17.24
C ASP A 82 -28.18 44.20 -17.43
N PRO A 83 -28.04 45.55 -17.33
CA PRO A 83 -26.82 46.34 -17.27
C PRO A 83 -26.81 47.51 -16.26
N GLN A 84 -25.79 48.38 -16.39
CA GLN A 84 -25.70 49.78 -15.92
C GLN A 84 -25.29 50.02 -14.45
N HIS A 85 -24.48 51.02 -14.08
CA HIS A 85 -23.69 52.01 -14.87
C HIS A 85 -22.45 52.51 -14.05
N PRO A 86 -21.55 53.38 -14.59
CA PRO A 86 -20.15 53.46 -14.13
C PRO A 86 -19.81 54.60 -13.17
N ILE A 87 -18.70 54.46 -12.43
CA ILE A 87 -18.00 55.56 -11.71
C ILE A 87 -16.49 55.53 -12.02
N GLN A 88 -15.89 56.72 -12.01
CA GLN A 88 -14.62 57.11 -12.64
C GLN A 88 -13.35 56.82 -11.81
N HIS A 89 -12.19 57.03 -12.44
CA HIS A 89 -10.85 57.01 -11.83
C HIS A 89 -10.71 57.78 -10.51
N ARG A 90 -9.89 57.24 -9.58
CA ARG A 90 -8.71 57.94 -9.02
C ARG A 90 -7.84 57.03 -8.17
N GLU A 91 -6.52 57.15 -8.32
CA GLU A 91 -5.55 56.58 -7.37
C GLU A 91 -5.37 57.50 -6.15
N PRO A 92 -5.28 56.94 -4.92
CA PRO A 92 -4.69 57.60 -3.77
C PRO A 92 -3.30 57.02 -3.45
N GLY A 93 -2.28 57.88 -3.42
CA GLY A 93 -0.90 57.50 -3.09
C GLY A 93 -0.68 57.06 -1.63
N PRO A 94 0.47 56.45 -1.31
CA PRO A 94 0.73 55.85 0.00
C PRO A 94 0.88 56.91 1.12
N PRO A 95 0.26 56.71 2.30
CA PRO A 95 0.35 57.66 3.41
C PRO A 95 1.72 57.63 4.12
N ASN A 96 2.14 58.79 4.61
CA ASN A 96 3.45 59.02 5.23
C ASN A 96 3.71 58.20 6.51
N ARG A 97 4.98 57.83 6.72
CA ARG A 97 5.48 57.32 8.01
C ARG A 97 5.65 58.46 9.02
N PRO A 98 5.04 58.42 10.22
CA PRO A 98 5.50 59.23 11.33
C PRO A 98 6.80 58.65 11.93
N HIS A 99 7.83 59.47 12.11
CA HIS A 99 9.02 59.09 12.87
C HIS A 99 8.67 58.86 14.34
N ARG A 100 9.03 57.69 14.89
CA ARG A 100 8.98 57.43 16.34
C ARG A 100 10.39 57.30 16.91
N HIS A 101 10.73 58.17 17.85
CA HIS A 101 12.00 58.09 18.58
C HIS A 101 12.07 56.80 19.43
N ALA A 102 13.16 56.06 19.30
CA ALA A 102 13.34 54.77 19.98
C ALA A 102 13.91 54.96 21.40
N SER A 103 13.01 55.01 22.39
CA SER A 103 13.41 55.07 23.81
C SER A 103 14.22 53.83 24.23
N ALA A 104 15.13 54.01 25.20
CA ALA A 104 16.12 52.99 25.58
C ALA A 104 15.50 51.65 26.03
N ALA A 105 14.31 51.69 26.66
CA ALA A 105 13.58 50.51 27.14
C ALA A 105 13.32 49.45 26.05
N GLY A 106 13.10 49.87 24.79
CA GLY A 106 12.83 48.97 23.67
C GLY A 106 14.00 48.04 23.32
N ARG A 107 15.25 48.39 23.68
CA ARG A 107 16.44 47.58 23.39
C ARG A 107 16.56 46.39 24.35
N SER A 108 16.29 46.58 25.64
CA SER A 108 16.32 45.49 26.64
C SER A 108 15.29 44.40 26.33
N ALA A 109 14.04 44.78 26.04
CA ALA A 109 12.97 43.83 25.70
C ALA A 109 13.28 43.01 24.43
N ARG A 110 13.91 43.63 23.40
CA ARG A 110 14.36 42.90 22.20
C ARG A 110 15.54 41.96 22.50
N ALA A 111 16.48 42.33 23.36
CA ALA A 111 17.58 41.45 23.78
C ALA A 111 17.06 40.23 24.55
N GLY A 112 16.14 40.44 25.52
CA GLY A 112 15.48 39.37 26.26
C GLY A 112 14.72 38.41 25.33
N ARG A 113 13.87 38.92 24.43
CA ARG A 113 13.13 38.09 23.47
C ARG A 113 14.03 37.37 22.46
N ARG A 114 15.18 37.95 22.06
CA ARG A 114 16.21 37.23 21.27
C ARG A 114 16.86 36.10 22.07
N ARG A 115 17.32 36.35 23.30
CA ARG A 115 17.92 35.30 24.15
C ARG A 115 16.93 34.18 24.49
N ALA A 116 15.65 34.51 24.69
CA ALA A 116 14.58 33.53 24.86
C ALA A 116 14.35 32.69 23.59
N ARG A 117 14.23 33.30 22.40
CA ARG A 117 14.13 32.55 21.12
C ARG A 117 15.35 31.66 20.86
N VAL A 118 16.56 32.12 21.17
CA VAL A 118 17.79 31.31 21.03
C VAL A 118 17.79 30.13 22.01
N ARG A 119 17.46 30.34 23.29
CA ARG A 119 17.35 29.24 24.27
C ARG A 119 16.20 28.26 23.99
N ALA A 120 15.10 28.71 23.38
CA ALA A 120 14.03 27.84 22.91
C ALA A 120 14.49 26.98 21.72
N ARG A 121 15.15 27.58 20.71
CA ARG A 121 15.71 26.84 19.56
C ARG A 121 16.78 25.83 19.99
N ALA A 122 17.58 26.18 21.00
CA ALA A 122 18.61 25.31 21.60
C ALA A 122 18.06 24.18 22.50
N ARG A 123 16.74 24.09 22.72
CA ARG A 123 16.11 23.04 23.54
C ARG A 123 15.29 22.00 22.76
N MET A 124 15.22 22.10 21.43
CA MET A 124 14.51 21.11 20.58
C MET A 124 15.31 20.62 19.37
N SER A 125 16.56 21.04 19.20
CA SER A 125 17.43 20.56 18.12
C SER A 125 18.32 19.41 18.58
N ALA A 126 17.72 18.30 19.02
CA ALA A 126 18.42 17.01 19.02
C ALA A 126 18.87 16.75 17.57
N ALA A 127 20.17 16.54 17.35
CA ALA A 127 20.70 16.46 15.99
C ALA A 127 20.19 15.18 15.32
N LEU A 128 19.24 15.33 14.38
CA LEU A 128 18.69 14.26 13.57
C LEU A 128 19.85 13.41 12.99
N PRO A 129 19.82 12.07 13.10
CA PRO A 129 20.92 11.23 12.65
C PRO A 129 21.04 11.29 11.12
N GLY A 130 22.26 11.07 10.62
CA GLY A 130 22.63 11.29 9.21
C GLY A 130 22.16 10.22 8.23
N VAL A 131 21.13 9.43 8.60
CA VAL A 131 20.63 8.31 7.79
C VAL A 131 19.93 8.84 6.54
N GLU A 132 20.34 8.37 5.37
CA GLU A 132 19.57 8.54 4.14
C GLU A 132 18.49 7.45 4.04
N VAL A 133 17.33 7.82 3.51
CA VAL A 133 16.20 6.90 3.33
C VAL A 133 15.56 7.14 1.97
N VAL A 134 15.11 6.07 1.33
CA VAL A 134 14.38 6.12 0.05
C VAL A 134 12.93 5.75 0.29
N THR A 135 12.01 6.60 -0.17
CA THR A 135 10.57 6.34 -0.09
C THR A 135 10.00 5.96 -1.44
N TYR A 136 9.11 4.97 -1.43
CA TYR A 136 8.24 4.61 -2.55
C TYR A 136 6.78 4.90 -2.18
N ASP A 137 6.04 5.62 -3.04
CA ASP A 137 4.64 5.99 -2.81
C ASP A 137 3.72 5.58 -3.98
N GLY A 138 2.98 4.48 -3.81
CA GLY A 138 2.03 3.93 -4.78
C GLY A 138 0.57 4.32 -4.55
N LEU A 139 0.27 5.38 -3.79
CA LEU A 139 -1.09 5.81 -3.42
C LEU A 139 -1.78 6.66 -4.54
N PRO A 140 -3.04 7.15 -4.38
CA PRO A 140 -4.03 7.11 -5.46
C PRO A 140 -3.91 8.19 -6.55
N ALA A 141 -4.76 8.02 -7.56
CA ALA A 141 -4.62 8.64 -8.86
C ALA A 141 -4.88 10.16 -8.92
N ALA A 142 -3.84 10.90 -9.32
CA ALA A 142 -3.92 11.82 -10.46
C ALA A 142 -3.25 11.22 -11.74
N SER A 143 -2.77 9.97 -11.68
CA SER A 143 -2.00 9.32 -12.76
C SER A 143 -2.05 7.79 -12.72
N GLY A 144 -3.18 7.19 -12.31
CA GLY A 144 -3.33 5.73 -12.18
C GLY A 144 -2.62 5.13 -10.96
N GLY A 145 -2.77 5.78 -9.79
CA GLY A 145 -2.28 5.29 -8.50
C GLY A 145 -3.18 4.22 -7.88
N ALA A 146 -2.66 3.51 -6.86
CA ALA A 146 -3.04 2.15 -6.46
C ALA A 146 -2.77 1.12 -7.59
N HIS A 147 -1.97 0.09 -7.29
CA HIS A 147 -1.71 -0.96 -8.27
C HIS A 147 -2.92 -1.88 -8.39
N ALA A 148 -3.65 -1.81 -9.51
CA ALA A 148 -4.72 -2.76 -9.81
C ALA A 148 -4.16 -4.19 -9.87
N LEU A 149 -4.68 -5.07 -9.00
CA LEU A 149 -4.37 -6.48 -9.05
C LEU A 149 -5.03 -7.05 -10.32
N ARG A 150 -4.25 -7.74 -11.16
CA ARG A 150 -4.78 -8.38 -12.38
C ARG A 150 -5.66 -9.59 -12.09
N VAL A 151 -5.73 -9.99 -10.82
CA VAL A 151 -6.55 -11.08 -10.29
C VAL A 151 -7.95 -10.56 -10.01
N LYS A 152 -8.94 -11.06 -10.77
CA LYS A 152 -10.33 -10.58 -10.68
C LYS A 152 -11.16 -11.20 -9.56
N ARG A 153 -10.77 -12.36 -9.01
CA ARG A 153 -11.51 -13.05 -7.94
C ARG A 153 -11.00 -12.63 -6.55
N PRO A 154 -11.89 -12.30 -5.59
CA PRO A 154 -11.52 -11.97 -4.22
C PRO A 154 -10.53 -12.94 -3.54
N ARG A 155 -10.80 -14.25 -3.46
CA ARG A 155 -9.92 -15.17 -2.70
C ARG A 155 -8.49 -15.23 -3.24
N PRO A 156 -8.23 -15.42 -4.55
CA PRO A 156 -6.85 -15.44 -5.06
C PRO A 156 -6.17 -14.05 -5.00
N ALA A 157 -6.94 -12.95 -5.07
CA ALA A 157 -6.40 -11.60 -4.90
C ALA A 157 -5.95 -11.37 -3.44
N TRP A 158 -6.75 -11.82 -2.46
CA TRP A 158 -6.40 -11.82 -1.05
C TRP A 158 -5.17 -12.69 -0.73
N GLN A 159 -5.13 -13.92 -1.24
CA GLN A 159 -3.99 -14.84 -1.08
C GLN A 159 -2.69 -14.25 -1.63
N ALA A 160 -2.75 -13.52 -2.74
CA ALA A 160 -1.60 -12.84 -3.33
C ALA A 160 -1.07 -11.69 -2.45
N VAL A 161 -1.97 -10.94 -1.80
CA VAL A 161 -1.61 -9.90 -0.81
C VAL A 161 -1.04 -10.53 0.47
N GLN A 162 -1.65 -11.59 1.00
CA GLN A 162 -1.13 -12.31 2.17
C GLN A 162 0.26 -12.90 1.92
N SER A 163 0.48 -13.49 0.74
CA SER A 163 1.78 -14.03 0.33
C SER A 163 2.87 -12.95 0.32
N PHE A 164 2.57 -11.79 -0.26
CA PHE A 164 3.46 -10.63 -0.21
C PHE A 164 3.75 -10.18 1.23
N ALA A 165 2.71 -10.03 2.05
CA ALA A 165 2.85 -9.53 3.42
C ALA A 165 3.76 -10.46 4.24
N HIS A 166 3.46 -11.76 4.29
CA HIS A 166 4.26 -12.77 4.98
C HIS A 166 5.73 -12.83 4.48
N ALA A 167 5.95 -12.57 3.19
CA ALA A 167 7.30 -12.59 2.61
C ALA A 167 8.13 -11.33 2.92
N CYS A 168 7.52 -10.15 3.05
CA CYS A 168 8.25 -8.88 3.02
C CYS A 168 7.99 -7.91 4.17
N VAL A 169 6.94 -8.09 4.98
CA VAL A 169 6.54 -7.09 5.99
C VAL A 169 6.21 -7.70 7.35
N ASP A 170 6.41 -6.91 8.38
CA ASP A 170 6.06 -7.21 9.78
C ASP A 170 5.09 -6.13 10.31
N PRO A 171 3.90 -6.47 10.81
CA PRO A 171 2.93 -5.48 11.28
C PRO A 171 3.41 -4.69 12.51
N VAL A 172 3.26 -3.36 12.48
CA VAL A 172 3.55 -2.50 13.66
C VAL A 172 2.45 -2.59 14.72
N ALA A 173 1.22 -2.93 14.30
CA ALA A 173 0.05 -3.09 15.16
C ALA A 173 -0.95 -4.08 14.52
N ASP A 174 -2.01 -4.42 15.25
CA ASP A 174 -3.11 -5.25 14.74
C ASP A 174 -3.68 -4.68 13.42
N PRO A 175 -3.83 -5.51 12.37
CA PRO A 175 -4.29 -5.05 11.07
C PRO A 175 -5.75 -4.58 11.13
N THR A 176 -6.04 -3.43 10.51
CA THR A 176 -7.43 -2.95 10.38
C THR A 176 -8.08 -3.61 9.18
N LEU A 177 -8.97 -4.57 9.45
CA LEU A 177 -9.84 -5.21 8.45
C LEU A 177 -11.24 -4.59 8.50
N THR A 178 -11.73 -4.11 7.35
CA THR A 178 -13.03 -3.44 7.23
C THR A 178 -13.75 -3.88 5.96
N LEU A 179 -15.00 -4.31 6.06
CA LEU A 179 -15.88 -4.47 4.89
C LEU A 179 -16.52 -3.11 4.61
N HIS A 180 -16.26 -2.55 3.42
CA HIS A 180 -16.96 -1.37 2.92
C HIS A 180 -18.02 -1.82 1.91
N LEU A 181 -19.24 -1.27 2.02
CA LEU A 181 -20.32 -1.36 1.04
C LEU A 181 -20.64 0.07 0.58
N TRP A 182 -20.54 0.34 -0.70
CA TRP A 182 -20.92 1.63 -1.29
C TRP A 182 -22.41 1.65 -1.63
N LYS A 183 -22.98 2.86 -1.81
CA LYS A 183 -24.36 3.03 -2.28
C LYS A 183 -24.42 3.18 -3.80
N GLY A 184 -25.62 3.03 -4.35
CA GLY A 184 -25.86 3.15 -5.79
C GLY A 184 -25.35 1.93 -6.58
N GLY A 185 -25.57 0.72 -6.09
CA GLY A 185 -25.44 -0.51 -6.88
C GLY A 185 -26.79 -1.22 -7.00
N PRO A 186 -26.84 -2.42 -7.64
CA PRO A 186 -28.04 -3.24 -7.69
C PRO A 186 -28.68 -3.41 -6.30
N PRO A 187 -29.98 -3.09 -6.10
CA PRO A 187 -30.60 -3.07 -4.77
C PRO A 187 -30.56 -4.44 -4.08
N ASP A 188 -30.90 -5.49 -4.81
CA ASP A 188 -30.87 -6.90 -4.40
C ASP A 188 -29.49 -7.33 -3.89
N VAL A 189 -28.42 -7.03 -4.64
CA VAL A 189 -27.04 -7.34 -4.23
C VAL A 189 -26.62 -6.47 -3.03
N SER A 190 -27.06 -5.21 -3.00
CA SER A 190 -26.77 -4.27 -1.91
C SER A 190 -27.46 -4.64 -0.59
N GLU A 191 -28.65 -5.24 -0.66
CA GLU A 191 -29.40 -5.73 0.49
C GLU A 191 -28.84 -7.08 0.97
N SER A 192 -28.56 -8.03 0.06
CA SER A 192 -27.91 -9.30 0.39
C SER A 192 -26.56 -9.10 1.10
N LEU A 193 -25.69 -8.21 0.59
CA LEU A 193 -24.41 -7.87 1.24
C LEU A 193 -24.61 -7.18 2.60
N ARG A 194 -25.69 -6.42 2.78
CA ARG A 194 -26.02 -5.75 4.05
C ARG A 194 -26.56 -6.73 5.08
N GLU A 195 -27.39 -7.68 4.67
CA GLU A 195 -27.90 -8.76 5.52
C GLU A 195 -26.76 -9.67 5.96
N PHE A 196 -25.92 -10.13 5.02
CA PHE A 196 -24.71 -10.89 5.32
C PHE A 196 -23.84 -10.17 6.36
N ALA A 197 -23.55 -8.88 6.15
CA ALA A 197 -22.70 -8.11 7.05
C ALA A 197 -23.35 -7.91 8.43
N SER A 198 -24.66 -7.66 8.49
CA SER A 198 -25.39 -7.47 9.76
C SER A 198 -25.44 -8.77 10.58
N THR A 199 -25.62 -9.91 9.92
CA THR A 199 -25.68 -11.24 10.56
C THR A 199 -24.29 -11.73 11.01
N ASN A 200 -23.24 -11.52 10.21
CA ASN A 200 -21.93 -12.13 10.45
C ASN A 200 -20.90 -11.19 11.09
N LEU A 201 -21.03 -9.87 10.89
CA LEU A 201 -20.13 -8.85 11.44
C LEU A 201 -20.81 -7.97 12.51
N GLY A 202 -22.13 -8.05 12.65
CA GLY A 202 -22.91 -7.30 13.62
C GLY A 202 -23.16 -5.85 13.19
N GLY A 203 -23.15 -4.93 14.16
CA GLY A 203 -23.42 -3.52 13.92
C GLY A 203 -22.39 -2.83 13.01
N PRO A 204 -22.81 -1.94 12.11
CA PRO A 204 -21.88 -1.17 11.29
C PRO A 204 -21.04 -0.22 12.16
N ARG A 205 -19.74 -0.18 11.89
CA ARG A 205 -18.76 0.73 12.51
C ARG A 205 -18.96 2.18 12.04
N THR A 206 -19.25 2.35 10.75
CA THR A 206 -19.43 3.66 10.12
C THR A 206 -20.65 3.62 9.20
N GLN A 207 -21.44 4.69 9.19
CA GLN A 207 -22.41 4.96 8.14
C GLN A 207 -22.19 6.38 7.61
N SER A 208 -22.28 6.55 6.29
CA SER A 208 -22.11 7.83 5.63
C SER A 208 -23.19 8.07 4.57
N ARG A 209 -23.14 9.21 3.89
CA ARG A 209 -24.01 9.46 2.73
C ARG A 209 -23.75 8.49 1.58
N THR A 210 -22.52 7.99 1.42
CA THR A 210 -22.07 7.19 0.26
C THR A 210 -21.66 5.75 0.57
N SER A 211 -21.53 5.37 1.85
CA SER A 211 -21.05 4.04 2.28
C SER A 211 -21.68 3.55 3.59
N THR A 212 -21.53 2.25 3.86
CA THR A 212 -21.64 1.60 5.17
C THR A 212 -20.41 0.72 5.39
N GLU A 213 -19.91 0.66 6.61
CA GLU A 213 -18.63 0.01 6.94
C GLU A 213 -18.76 -0.85 8.19
N TRP A 214 -18.22 -2.07 8.17
CA TRP A 214 -18.19 -3.01 9.30
C TRP A 214 -16.76 -3.42 9.63
N ARG A 215 -16.42 -3.54 10.91
CA ARG A 215 -15.14 -4.13 11.32
C ARG A 215 -15.19 -5.64 11.03
N VAL A 216 -14.19 -6.14 10.30
CA VAL A 216 -14.03 -7.57 10.03
C VAL A 216 -13.06 -8.14 11.05
N ARG A 217 -13.39 -9.30 11.61
CA ARG A 217 -12.46 -10.11 12.42
C ARG A 217 -11.70 -11.07 11.50
N VAL A 218 -10.51 -11.52 11.90
CA VAL A 218 -9.68 -12.45 11.10
C VAL A 218 -10.42 -13.75 10.78
N ASP A 219 -11.20 -14.28 11.72
CA ASP A 219 -12.02 -15.50 11.54
C ASP A 219 -13.21 -15.31 10.58
N ALA A 220 -13.65 -14.07 10.34
CA ALA A 220 -14.74 -13.76 9.41
C ALA A 220 -14.27 -13.50 7.97
N VAL A 221 -12.96 -13.44 7.70
CA VAL A 221 -12.39 -13.06 6.40
C VAL A 221 -12.86 -13.97 5.26
N ASP A 222 -12.80 -15.29 5.42
CA ASP A 222 -13.20 -16.22 4.35
C ASP A 222 -14.70 -16.17 4.05
N GLY A 223 -15.54 -15.83 5.03
CA GLY A 223 -16.96 -15.57 4.83
C GLY A 223 -17.19 -14.30 4.02
N VAL A 224 -16.49 -13.21 4.36
CA VAL A 224 -16.55 -11.94 3.60
C VAL A 224 -16.05 -12.14 2.17
N LEU A 225 -14.96 -12.89 1.96
CA LEU A 225 -14.46 -13.21 0.62
C LEU A 225 -15.42 -14.09 -0.19
N GLY A 226 -16.20 -14.97 0.47
CA GLY A 226 -17.32 -15.69 -0.14
C GLY A 226 -18.41 -14.73 -0.61
N ALA A 227 -18.95 -13.90 0.28
CA ALA A 227 -20.01 -12.94 -0.06
C ALA A 227 -19.59 -11.96 -1.19
N LEU A 228 -18.32 -11.58 -1.26
CA LEU A 228 -17.76 -10.77 -2.35
C LEU A 228 -17.61 -11.53 -3.68
N GLU A 229 -17.47 -12.85 -3.66
CA GLU A 229 -17.50 -13.72 -4.86
C GLU A 229 -18.94 -13.98 -5.32
N ASP A 230 -19.84 -14.27 -4.39
CA ASP A 230 -21.24 -14.62 -4.65
C ASP A 230 -22.06 -13.42 -5.17
N ALA A 231 -21.70 -12.19 -4.78
CA ALA A 231 -22.24 -10.95 -5.35
C ALA A 231 -21.98 -10.79 -6.87
N GLY A 232 -20.95 -11.47 -7.39
CA GLY A 232 -20.72 -11.61 -8.83
C GLY A 232 -20.22 -10.37 -9.58
N ALA A 233 -20.05 -10.54 -10.89
CA ALA A 233 -19.40 -9.54 -11.76
C ALA A 233 -20.26 -8.28 -12.03
N THR A 234 -21.55 -8.30 -11.68
CA THR A 234 -22.49 -7.18 -11.79
C THR A 234 -22.54 -6.31 -10.55
N ALA A 235 -21.89 -6.70 -9.45
CA ALA A 235 -21.82 -5.95 -8.20
C ALA A 235 -20.88 -4.73 -8.31
N VAL A 236 -21.30 -3.73 -9.09
CA VAL A 236 -20.68 -2.41 -9.20
C VAL A 236 -21.64 -1.31 -8.77
N THR A 237 -21.10 -0.13 -8.49
CA THR A 237 -21.89 1.09 -8.38
C THR A 237 -22.25 1.66 -9.76
N GLU A 238 -23.17 2.63 -9.80
CA GLU A 238 -23.53 3.48 -10.95
C GLU A 238 -22.31 4.14 -11.63
N HIS A 239 -21.18 4.25 -10.94
CA HIS A 239 -19.92 4.81 -11.45
C HIS A 239 -18.90 3.73 -11.87
N GLY A 240 -19.29 2.45 -11.90
CA GLY A 240 -18.45 1.33 -12.31
C GLY A 240 -17.36 0.91 -11.30
N HIS A 241 -17.41 1.43 -10.07
CA HIS A 241 -16.53 0.98 -8.98
C HIS A 241 -17.10 -0.32 -8.34
N PRO A 242 -16.28 -1.17 -7.70
CA PRO A 242 -16.79 -2.31 -6.93
C PRO A 242 -17.84 -1.88 -5.91
N LEU A 243 -18.95 -2.63 -5.82
CA LEU A 243 -20.04 -2.33 -4.87
C LEU A 243 -19.62 -2.56 -3.41
N ALA A 244 -18.76 -3.54 -3.17
CA ALA A 244 -18.18 -3.80 -1.86
C ALA A 244 -16.73 -4.26 -1.96
N SER A 245 -15.97 -4.03 -0.87
CA SER A 245 -14.59 -4.51 -0.72
C SER A 245 -14.26 -4.86 0.72
N LEU A 246 -13.50 -5.95 0.90
CA LEU A 246 -12.67 -6.15 2.09
C LEU A 246 -11.43 -5.28 1.97
N VAL A 247 -11.29 -4.30 2.86
CA VAL A 247 -10.10 -3.45 2.97
C VAL A 247 -9.24 -3.95 4.13
N TRP A 248 -7.95 -4.12 3.85
CA TRP A 248 -6.90 -4.34 4.85
C TRP A 248 -5.98 -3.12 4.83
N ASP A 249 -5.96 -2.37 5.92
CA ASP A 249 -5.08 -1.22 6.15
C ASP A 249 -4.10 -1.55 7.29
N ALA A 250 -2.80 -1.35 7.09
CA ALA A 250 -1.76 -1.71 8.05
C ALA A 250 -0.51 -0.81 7.96
N GLU A 251 -0.04 -0.33 9.12
CA GLU A 251 1.33 0.14 9.30
C GLU A 251 2.26 -1.07 9.50
N VAL A 252 3.40 -1.08 8.80
CA VAL A 252 4.31 -2.23 8.75
C VAL A 252 5.77 -1.79 8.78
N ARG A 253 6.65 -2.69 9.19
CA ARG A 253 8.09 -2.62 8.97
C ARG A 253 8.43 -3.45 7.74
N ILE A 254 9.38 -2.99 6.92
CA ILE A 254 9.89 -3.78 5.79
C ILE A 254 11.01 -4.68 6.29
N LEU A 255 10.92 -5.97 6.00
CA LEU A 255 11.89 -6.97 6.40
C LEU A 255 13.07 -7.02 5.43
N ASP A 256 14.26 -7.19 5.98
CA ASP A 256 15.46 -7.53 5.22
C ASP A 256 15.39 -8.96 4.69
N ALA A 257 15.78 -9.12 3.43
CA ALA A 257 15.68 -10.39 2.70
C ALA A 257 16.61 -11.49 3.24
N GLN A 258 17.73 -11.10 3.87
CA GLN A 258 18.76 -12.00 4.38
C GLN A 258 18.53 -12.31 5.87
N THR A 259 18.30 -11.28 6.70
CA THR A 259 18.19 -11.46 8.16
C THR A 259 16.78 -11.81 8.63
N ARG A 260 15.74 -11.56 7.82
CA ARG A 260 14.31 -11.62 8.18
C ARG A 260 13.86 -10.61 9.25
N GLU A 261 14.75 -9.72 9.69
CA GLU A 261 14.45 -8.65 10.65
C GLU A 261 14.10 -7.32 9.95
N PRO A 262 13.39 -6.39 10.61
CA PRO A 262 13.20 -5.02 10.11
C PRO A 262 14.52 -4.30 9.78
N TYR A 263 14.54 -3.50 8.71
CA TYR A 263 15.71 -2.70 8.33
C TYR A 263 16.17 -1.73 9.44
N GLU A 264 17.38 -1.96 9.97
CA GLU A 264 17.98 -1.08 10.99
C GLU A 264 18.12 0.36 10.46
N GLY A 265 17.71 1.32 11.31
CA GLY A 265 17.70 2.75 11.01
C GLY A 265 16.45 3.24 10.26
N VAL A 266 15.53 2.34 9.86
CA VAL A 266 14.33 2.69 9.08
C VAL A 266 13.07 2.65 9.95
N CYS A 267 12.91 3.65 10.81
CA CYS A 267 11.71 3.87 11.63
C CYS A 267 11.43 5.37 11.85
N PRO A 268 10.20 5.79 12.18
CA PRO A 268 9.86 7.22 12.38
C PRO A 268 10.76 7.95 13.38
N GLU A 269 11.17 7.25 14.44
CA GLU A 269 12.01 7.78 15.53
C GLU A 269 13.40 8.16 15.01
N ALA A 270 13.97 7.38 14.09
CA ALA A 270 15.26 7.68 13.46
C ALA A 270 15.23 8.97 12.63
N PHE A 271 14.08 9.36 12.10
CA PHE A 271 13.91 10.62 11.36
C PHE A 271 13.27 11.72 12.23
N GLY A 272 13.30 11.57 13.56
CA GLY A 272 12.74 12.53 14.52
C GLY A 272 11.23 12.76 14.34
N ARG A 273 10.52 11.76 13.79
CA ARG A 273 9.11 11.81 13.39
C ARG A 273 8.80 12.97 12.43
N PHE A 274 9.71 13.24 11.49
CA PHE A 274 9.53 14.22 10.42
C PHE A 274 8.34 13.85 9.51
N ALA A 275 7.39 14.78 9.34
CA ALA A 275 6.23 14.58 8.48
C ALA A 275 6.59 14.72 6.98
N VAL A 276 6.22 13.72 6.18
CA VAL A 276 6.44 13.66 4.73
C VAL A 276 5.37 14.42 3.96
N ASP A 277 4.14 14.45 4.48
CA ASP A 277 2.98 15.11 3.88
C ASP A 277 2.06 15.75 4.94
N GLY A 278 1.03 16.46 4.46
CA GLY A 278 -0.01 17.05 5.31
C GLY A 278 -1.07 16.05 5.80
N TYR A 279 -0.91 14.75 5.51
CA TYR A 279 -1.85 13.68 5.88
C TYR A 279 -1.34 12.82 7.03
N GLY A 280 -0.24 13.23 7.67
CA GLY A 280 0.31 12.61 8.87
C GLY A 280 1.31 11.48 8.61
N ARG A 281 1.71 11.22 7.36
CA ARG A 281 2.75 10.21 7.09
C ARG A 281 4.10 10.67 7.60
N LEU A 282 4.83 9.79 8.26
CA LEU A 282 6.15 10.06 8.83
C LEU A 282 7.26 9.44 7.98
N LEU A 283 8.39 10.12 7.89
CA LEU A 283 9.58 9.60 7.23
C LEU A 283 10.12 8.42 8.06
N GLY A 284 10.41 7.28 7.42
CA GLY A 284 10.75 6.04 8.12
C GLY A 284 9.55 5.14 8.45
N ALA A 285 8.30 5.64 8.37
CA ALA A 285 7.13 4.77 8.41
C ALA A 285 6.98 3.99 7.10
N SER A 286 6.39 2.80 7.18
CA SER A 286 5.92 2.04 6.01
C SER A 286 4.53 1.46 6.27
N GLY A 287 3.84 1.05 5.21
CA GLY A 287 2.52 0.45 5.31
C GLY A 287 1.96 0.03 3.95
N MET A 288 0.83 -0.64 4.00
CA MET A 288 0.10 -1.11 2.84
C MET A 288 -1.40 -1.00 3.08
N ARG A 289 -2.13 -0.76 1.99
CA ARG A 289 -3.59 -0.83 1.97
C ARG A 289 -4.04 -1.66 0.77
N ALA A 290 -4.57 -2.83 1.04
CA ALA A 290 -5.25 -3.65 0.04
C ALA A 290 -6.76 -3.36 0.06
N SER A 291 -7.37 -3.36 -1.13
CA SER A 291 -8.82 -3.37 -1.30
C SER A 291 -9.16 -4.55 -2.20
N ILE A 292 -9.82 -5.56 -1.63
CA ILE A 292 -10.28 -6.75 -2.35
C ILE A 292 -11.77 -6.58 -2.63
N GLY A 293 -12.10 -6.11 -3.82
CA GLY A 293 -13.47 -5.79 -4.23
C GLY A 293 -14.14 -6.85 -5.08
N THR A 294 -15.48 -6.78 -5.15
CA THR A 294 -16.36 -7.66 -5.96
C THR A 294 -15.90 -7.83 -7.41
N THR A 295 -15.50 -6.74 -8.07
CA THR A 295 -15.16 -6.73 -9.51
C THR A 295 -13.73 -6.29 -9.83
N ALA A 296 -13.06 -5.62 -8.89
CA ALA A 296 -11.67 -5.18 -9.02
C ALA A 296 -11.00 -5.14 -7.64
N SER A 297 -9.72 -5.50 -7.61
CA SER A 297 -8.90 -5.44 -6.40
C SER A 297 -7.65 -4.58 -6.63
N SER A 298 -7.14 -3.92 -5.60
CA SER A 298 -5.97 -3.05 -5.70
C SER A 298 -5.07 -3.11 -4.46
N LEU A 299 -3.79 -2.78 -4.65
CA LEU A 299 -2.78 -2.68 -3.60
C LEU A 299 -2.10 -1.31 -3.66
N SER A 300 -2.26 -0.52 -2.61
CA SER A 300 -1.60 0.75 -2.38
C SER A 300 -0.48 0.57 -1.35
N LEU A 301 0.68 1.20 -1.58
CA LEU A 301 1.91 0.95 -0.83
C LEU A 301 2.59 2.27 -0.48
N TRP A 302 3.07 2.42 0.76
CA TRP A 302 4.00 3.48 1.15
C TRP A 302 5.15 2.84 1.90
N PHE A 303 6.35 2.85 1.32
CA PHE A 303 7.52 2.23 1.93
C PHE A 303 8.60 3.26 2.20
N SER A 304 9.24 3.16 3.35
CA SER A 304 10.55 3.72 3.65
C SER A 304 11.57 2.57 3.61
N LEU A 305 12.70 2.78 2.94
CA LEU A 305 13.73 1.79 2.66
C LEU A 305 15.13 2.38 2.91
N PRO A 306 16.15 1.57 3.24
CA PRO A 306 17.51 2.08 3.44
C PRO A 306 17.98 2.91 2.25
N GLY A 307 18.63 4.06 2.51
CA GLY A 307 19.14 4.93 1.46
C GLY A 307 20.53 4.55 0.94
N ASP A 308 21.16 3.56 1.56
CA ASP A 308 22.50 3.02 1.33
C ASP A 308 22.52 1.84 0.32
N GLU A 309 23.61 1.08 0.27
CA GLU A 309 23.80 -0.08 -0.62
C GLU A 309 22.72 -1.16 -0.50
N ARG A 310 22.07 -1.32 0.67
CA ARG A 310 21.01 -2.31 0.89
C ARG A 310 19.76 -2.06 0.04
N LEU A 311 19.60 -0.84 -0.49
CA LEU A 311 18.43 -0.40 -1.28
C LEU A 311 18.13 -1.32 -2.48
N ALA A 312 19.15 -1.72 -3.24
CA ALA A 312 18.96 -2.49 -4.47
C ALA A 312 18.35 -3.88 -4.17
N ASP A 313 18.85 -4.53 -3.12
CA ASP A 313 18.40 -5.86 -2.70
C ASP A 313 17.03 -5.79 -2.01
N ALA A 314 16.80 -4.79 -1.16
CA ALA A 314 15.50 -4.53 -0.54
C ALA A 314 14.38 -4.37 -1.59
N VAL A 315 14.64 -3.56 -2.63
CA VAL A 315 13.66 -3.33 -3.71
C VAL A 315 13.51 -4.54 -4.62
N ARG A 316 14.56 -5.34 -4.84
CA ARG A 316 14.49 -6.59 -5.61
C ARG A 316 13.64 -7.64 -4.88
N HIS A 317 13.84 -7.81 -3.57
CA HIS A 317 13.05 -8.71 -2.71
C HIS A 317 11.56 -8.33 -2.70
N LEU A 318 11.25 -7.04 -2.53
CA LEU A 318 9.88 -6.52 -2.65
C LEU A 318 9.28 -6.83 -4.02
N GLN A 319 9.99 -6.57 -5.11
CA GLN A 319 9.49 -6.81 -6.46
C GLN A 319 9.34 -8.31 -6.80
N GLN A 320 10.08 -9.20 -6.16
CA GLN A 320 9.90 -10.65 -6.33
C GLN A 320 8.59 -11.18 -5.74
N HIS A 321 8.11 -10.58 -4.64
CA HIS A 321 6.94 -11.05 -3.89
C HIS A 321 5.67 -10.22 -4.11
N LEU A 322 5.80 -8.96 -4.57
CA LEU A 322 4.65 -8.11 -4.88
C LEU A 322 3.82 -8.70 -6.03
N PRO A 323 2.47 -8.76 -5.92
CA PRO A 323 1.58 -9.23 -7.00
C PRO A 323 1.46 -8.24 -8.18
N VAL A 324 2.32 -7.22 -8.21
CA VAL A 324 2.25 -6.02 -9.06
C VAL A 324 3.66 -5.50 -9.34
N ARG A 325 3.84 -4.78 -10.46
CA ARG A 325 5.13 -4.12 -10.76
C ARG A 325 5.21 -2.73 -10.14
N MET A 326 6.26 -2.46 -9.38
CA MET A 326 6.56 -1.15 -8.81
C MET A 326 6.80 -0.14 -9.94
N SER A 327 6.19 1.05 -9.81
CA SER A 327 6.25 2.07 -10.86
C SER A 327 7.52 2.90 -10.75
N ALA A 328 8.27 3.01 -11.85
CA ALA A 328 9.54 3.76 -11.89
C ALA A 328 9.41 5.28 -11.59
N LYS A 329 8.19 5.81 -11.42
CA LYS A 329 7.93 7.25 -11.25
C LYS A 329 7.93 7.75 -9.80
N HIS A 330 7.83 6.87 -8.80
CA HIS A 330 7.40 7.21 -7.43
C HIS A 330 8.52 7.19 -6.38
N TRP A 331 9.77 7.12 -6.83
CA TRP A 331 10.95 7.01 -5.97
C TRP A 331 11.49 8.38 -5.57
N ARG A 332 11.66 8.60 -4.27
CA ARG A 332 12.34 9.77 -3.71
C ARG A 332 13.41 9.35 -2.72
N ARG A 333 14.58 9.98 -2.77
CA ARG A 333 15.61 9.89 -1.72
C ARG A 333 15.48 11.11 -0.82
N TRP A 334 15.51 10.90 0.49
CA TRP A 334 15.46 11.94 1.50
C TRP A 334 16.82 12.06 2.17
N ARG A 335 17.30 13.30 2.29
CA ARG A 335 18.59 13.65 2.89
C ARG A 335 18.39 14.73 3.92
N LEU A 336 19.06 14.60 5.05
CA LEU A 336 19.09 15.64 6.08
C LEU A 336 19.71 16.93 5.50
N THR A 337 19.15 18.10 5.79
CA THR A 337 19.71 19.38 5.35
C THR A 337 21.01 19.70 6.08
N GLY A 338 21.88 20.53 5.49
CA GLY A 338 23.21 20.83 6.05
C GLY A 338 23.18 21.55 7.41
N ASP A 339 22.07 22.22 7.75
CA ASP A 339 21.80 22.81 9.06
C ASP A 339 21.15 21.81 10.06
N ARG A 340 20.93 20.56 9.62
CA ARG A 340 20.33 19.43 10.34
C ARG A 340 18.95 19.70 10.93
N SER A 341 18.19 20.63 10.36
CA SER A 341 16.86 21.03 10.85
C SER A 341 15.67 20.39 10.11
N SER A 342 15.89 19.80 8.93
CA SER A 342 14.81 19.24 8.09
C SER A 342 15.34 18.18 7.11
N TYR A 343 14.44 17.46 6.42
CA TYR A 343 14.82 16.58 5.31
C TYR A 343 14.42 17.17 3.96
N ARG A 344 15.31 17.09 2.97
CA ARG A 344 15.07 17.46 1.56
C ARG A 344 14.85 16.18 0.74
N SER A 345 13.74 16.10 0.01
CA SER A 345 13.55 15.03 -0.98
C SER A 345 14.11 15.41 -2.34
N THR A 346 14.68 14.43 -3.04
CA THR A 346 14.99 14.47 -4.47
C THR A 346 14.35 13.27 -5.16
N LYS A 347 13.86 13.45 -6.39
CA LYS A 347 13.38 12.32 -7.19
C LYS A 347 14.59 11.52 -7.69
N ILE A 348 14.49 10.20 -7.69
CA ILE A 348 15.51 9.28 -8.22
C ILE A 348 14.88 8.38 -9.32
N PRO A 349 15.69 7.77 -10.20
CA PRO A 349 15.22 6.66 -11.05
C PRO A 349 14.82 5.44 -10.21
N SER A 350 14.21 4.44 -10.84
CA SER A 350 13.89 3.18 -10.18
C SER A 350 15.16 2.43 -9.75
N PRO A 351 15.30 1.98 -8.49
CA PRO A 351 16.41 1.11 -8.07
C PRO A 351 16.47 -0.24 -8.81
N LEU A 352 15.40 -0.63 -9.52
CA LEU A 352 15.34 -1.81 -10.39
C LEU A 352 15.97 -1.60 -11.79
N MET A 353 16.59 -0.44 -12.06
CA MET A 353 17.23 -0.10 -13.34
C MET A 353 18.78 -0.06 -13.27
N GLY A 354 19.36 -0.51 -12.15
CA GLY A 354 20.81 -0.71 -11.98
C GLY A 354 21.21 -2.17 -12.16
#